data_AF-A0A7C2R6W5-F1
#
_entry.id   AF-A0A7C2R6W5-F1
#
_cell.length_a   1.000
_cell.length_b   1.000
_cell.length_c   1.000
_cell.angle_alpha   90.00
_cell.angle_beta   90.00
_cell.angle_gamma   90.00
#
_symmetry.space_group_name_H-M   'P 1'
#
loop_
_entity.id
_entity.type
_entity.pdbx_description
1 polymer ?
#
loop_
_entity_poly.entity_id
_entity_poly.type
_entity_poly.pdbx_seq_one_letter_code
_entity_poly.pdbx_strand_id
1 'polypeptide(L)'
;MTILNCVVNNFILGICMNIPDYVSVEEVKRVCKELKIRDWTLLKKAEVLPEEAKKILDELEAPDMEISVDNFKIGLEVELEHGIRFAEANVTNNHPILT
;
A
#
# COMPACT_ATOMS: atom_id res chain seq x y z
N MET A 1 -23.72 29.38 -12.05
CA MET A 1 -24.32 28.03 -11.94
C MET A 1 -23.56 27.10 -12.88
N THR A 2 -22.29 26.81 -12.56
CA THR A 2 -21.36 26.14 -13.50
C THR A 2 -20.49 25.08 -12.82
N ILE A 3 -20.48 25.04 -11.49
CA ILE A 3 -19.68 24.08 -10.71
C ILE A 3 -20.39 22.71 -10.64
N LEU A 4 -21.72 22.68 -10.66
CA LEU A 4 -22.49 21.44 -10.63
C LEU A 4 -22.38 20.63 -11.94
N ASN A 5 -22.08 21.28 -13.07
CA ASN A 5 -21.95 20.61 -14.37
C ASN A 5 -20.60 19.91 -14.58
N CYS A 6 -19.60 20.14 -13.73
CA CYS A 6 -18.32 19.43 -13.84
C CYS A 6 -18.38 18.06 -13.14
N VAL A 7 -19.14 17.96 -12.03
CA VAL A 7 -19.31 16.71 -11.29
C VAL A 7 -20.23 15.73 -12.02
N VAL A 8 -21.26 16.23 -12.73
CA VAL A 8 -22.20 15.36 -13.45
C VAL A 8 -21.70 14.97 -14.86
N ASN A 9 -20.91 15.81 -15.54
CA ASN A 9 -20.42 15.49 -16.90
C ASN A 9 -19.11 14.67 -16.93
N ASN A 10 -18.33 14.61 -15.85
CA ASN A 10 -17.15 13.73 -15.79
C ASN A 10 -17.49 12.25 -15.63
N PHE A 11 -18.77 11.89 -15.47
CA PHE A 11 -19.21 10.49 -15.51
C PHE A 11 -19.35 9.93 -16.94
N ILE A 12 -19.25 10.78 -17.98
CA ILE A 12 -19.48 10.39 -19.39
C ILE A 12 -18.19 10.35 -20.24
N LEU A 13 -17.11 11.00 -19.80
CA LEU A 13 -15.80 10.92 -20.47
C LEU A 13 -14.86 10.14 -19.57
N GLY A 14 -14.72 8.84 -19.86
CA GLY A 14 -13.75 7.95 -19.21
C GLY A 14 -12.31 8.42 -19.42
N ILE A 15 -11.89 9.41 -18.64
CA ILE A 15 -10.49 9.74 -18.46
C ILE A 15 -9.95 8.68 -17.49
N CYS A 16 -9.43 7.58 -18.04
CA CYS A 16 -8.54 6.71 -17.27
C CYS A 16 -7.35 7.56 -16.86
N MET A 17 -7.23 7.88 -15.57
CA MET A 17 -5.98 8.46 -15.07
C MET A 17 -4.90 7.38 -15.20
N ASN A 18 -3.92 7.62 -16.07
CA ASN A 18 -2.72 6.80 -16.13
C ASN A 18 -1.83 7.19 -14.95
N ILE A 19 -2.08 6.59 -13.80
CA ILE A 19 -1.26 6.81 -12.60
C ILE A 19 -0.01 5.94 -12.74
N PRO A 20 1.20 6.51 -12.62
CA PRO A 20 2.43 5.73 -12.69
C PRO A 20 2.61 4.89 -11.44
N ASP A 21 3.20 3.71 -11.62
CA ASP A 21 3.82 2.98 -10.52
C ASP A 21 5.13 3.68 -10.15
N TYR A 22 5.28 4.08 -8.89
CA TYR A 22 6.53 4.66 -8.38
C TYR A 22 7.56 3.58 -8.01
N VAL A 23 7.09 2.35 -7.78
CA VAL A 23 7.92 1.20 -7.43
C VAL A 23 7.51 0.02 -8.28
N SER A 24 8.46 -0.60 -8.99
CA SER A 24 8.17 -1.79 -9.81
C SER A 24 7.81 -3.02 -8.97
N VAL A 25 7.02 -3.92 -9.53
CA VAL A 25 6.69 -5.22 -8.92
C VAL A 25 7.94 -6.04 -8.61
N GLU A 26 8.96 -5.99 -9.46
CA GLU A 26 10.24 -6.67 -9.28
C GLU A 26 10.99 -6.18 -8.03
N GLU A 27 10.93 -4.88 -7.77
CA GLU A 27 11.53 -4.26 -6.60
C GLU A 27 10.80 -4.70 -5.32
N VAL A 28 9.47 -4.70 -5.32
CA VAL A 28 8.70 -5.21 -4.17
C VAL A 28 9.04 -6.66 -3.89
N LYS A 29 9.13 -7.52 -4.92
CA LYS A 29 9.54 -8.93 -4.78
C LYS A 29 10.94 -9.08 -4.19
N ARG A 30 11.89 -8.24 -4.63
CA ARG A 30 13.27 -8.22 -4.10
C ARG A 30 13.27 -7.88 -2.61
N VAL A 31 12.57 -6.80 -2.22
CA VAL A 31 12.50 -6.34 -0.84
C VAL A 31 11.77 -7.34 0.07
N CYS A 32 10.63 -7.88 -0.37
CA CYS A 32 9.94 -8.95 0.38
C CYS A 32 10.86 -10.16 0.64
N LYS A 33 11.68 -10.54 -0.34
CA LYS A 33 12.66 -11.62 -0.19
C LYS A 33 13.79 -11.27 0.77
N GLU A 34 14.31 -10.04 0.73
CA GLU A 34 15.35 -9.56 1.65
C GLU A 34 14.86 -9.52 3.10
N LEU A 35 13.64 -9.02 3.32
CA LEU A 35 12.95 -9.05 4.61
C LEU A 35 12.50 -10.46 5.01
N LYS A 36 12.58 -11.45 4.11
CA LYS A 36 12.10 -12.83 4.34
C LYS A 36 10.62 -12.87 4.76
N ILE A 37 9.79 -12.07 4.09
CA ILE A 37 8.33 -12.04 4.25
C ILE A 37 7.65 -12.61 2.99
N ARG A 38 6.33 -12.79 3.02
CA ARG A 38 5.59 -13.22 1.83
C ARG A 38 5.72 -12.20 0.71
N ASP A 39 5.51 -12.64 -0.53
CA ASP A 39 5.43 -11.74 -1.68
C ASP A 39 4.15 -10.90 -1.61
N TRP A 40 4.28 -9.63 -1.18
CA TRP A 40 3.14 -8.73 -0.99
C TRP A 40 2.48 -8.30 -2.31
N THR A 41 3.13 -8.51 -3.45
CA THR A 41 2.53 -8.27 -4.77
C THR A 41 1.40 -9.25 -5.09
N LEU A 42 1.30 -10.35 -4.32
CA LEU A 42 0.31 -11.41 -4.50
C LEU A 42 -0.82 -11.37 -3.47
N LEU A 43 -0.79 -10.45 -2.50
CA LEU A 43 -1.82 -10.36 -1.47
C LEU A 43 -3.19 -10.06 -2.09
N LYS A 44 -4.20 -10.80 -1.62
CA LYS A 44 -5.61 -10.63 -1.99
C LYS A 44 -6.46 -10.10 -0.84
N LYS A 45 -5.89 -10.06 0.35
CA LYS A 45 -6.48 -9.55 1.57
C LYS A 45 -5.43 -8.77 2.34
N ALA A 46 -5.87 -7.74 3.05
CA ALA A 46 -5.04 -6.96 3.94
C ALA A 46 -4.86 -7.68 5.28
N GLU A 47 -4.20 -8.85 5.24
CA GLU A 47 -3.91 -9.66 6.41
C GLU A 47 -2.38 -9.76 6.54
N VAL A 48 -1.83 -9.08 7.55
CA VAL A 48 -0.40 -9.05 7.83
C VAL A 48 -0.08 -10.02 8.97
N LEU A 49 0.94 -10.85 8.79
CA LEU A 49 1.36 -11.74 9.87
C LEU A 49 2.17 -10.95 10.92
N PRO A 50 2.01 -11.23 12.23
CA PRO A 50 2.74 -10.52 13.28
C PRO A 50 4.26 -10.51 13.05
N GLU A 51 4.84 -11.61 12.56
CA GLU A 51 6.26 -11.71 12.25
C GLU A 51 6.70 -10.85 11.05
N GLU A 52 5.81 -10.58 10.09
CA GLU A 52 6.09 -9.68 8.97
C GLU A 52 6.08 -8.23 9.46
N ALA A 53 5.04 -7.85 10.20
CA ALA A 53 4.92 -6.53 10.81
C ALA A 53 6.14 -6.22 11.70
N LYS A 54 6.58 -7.17 12.51
CA LYS A 54 7.78 -7.00 13.34
C LYS A 54 9.03 -6.71 12.49
N LYS A 55 9.29 -7.49 11.45
CA LYS A 55 10.48 -7.31 10.60
C LYS A 55 10.47 -5.98 9.86
N ILE A 56 9.30 -5.55 9.40
CA ILE A 56 9.12 -4.26 8.74
C ILE A 56 9.38 -3.14 9.76
N LEU A 57 8.83 -3.25 10.97
CA LEU A 57 9.04 -2.27 12.03
C LEU A 57 10.52 -2.17 12.45
N ASP A 58 11.20 -3.32 12.54
CA ASP A 58 12.64 -3.40 12.85
C ASP A 58 13.50 -2.70 11.76
N GLU A 59 13.07 -2.74 10.48
CA GLU A 59 13.78 -2.11 9.34
C GLU A 59 13.59 -0.59 9.28
N LEU A 60 12.48 -0.05 9.80
CA LEU A 60 12.20 1.40 9.75
C LEU A 60 13.13 2.24 10.64
N GLU A 61 14.00 1.59 11.44
CA GLU A 61 14.94 2.21 12.37
C GLU A 61 14.33 3.41 13.13
N ALA A 62 13.06 3.34 13.53
CA ALA A 62 12.31 4.44 14.13
C ALA A 62 12.51 4.45 15.66
N PRO A 63 13.59 5.06 16.20
CA PRO A 63 14.04 4.81 17.57
C PRO A 63 13.14 5.53 18.58
N ASP A 64 12.43 6.56 18.13
CA ASP A 64 11.61 7.46 18.94
C ASP A 64 10.11 7.14 18.84
N MET A 65 9.72 6.10 18.09
CA MET A 65 8.32 5.70 17.94
C MET A 65 8.01 4.51 18.85
N GLU A 66 7.47 4.78 20.04
CA GLU A 66 6.90 3.74 20.91
C GLU A 66 5.58 3.21 20.31
N ILE A 67 5.68 2.37 19.29
CA ILE A 67 4.53 1.66 18.70
C ILE A 67 4.66 0.16 18.96
N SER A 68 3.58 -0.47 19.43
CA SER A 68 3.53 -1.93 19.53
C SER A 68 3.44 -2.55 18.14
N VAL A 69 4.01 -3.74 17.97
CA VAL A 69 3.91 -4.51 16.72
C VAL A 69 2.45 -4.69 16.31
N ASP A 70 1.53 -4.88 17.26
CA ASP A 70 0.10 -5.05 16.98
C ASP A 70 -0.55 -3.78 16.40
N ASN A 71 -0.23 -2.61 16.95
CA ASN A 71 -0.75 -1.34 16.42
C ASN A 71 -0.14 -1.03 15.05
N PHE A 72 1.16 -1.30 14.89
CA PHE A 72 1.85 -1.14 13.62
C PHE A 72 1.24 -2.05 12.53
N LYS A 73 0.99 -3.31 12.88
CA LYS A 73 0.32 -4.29 12.02
C LYS A 73 -1.06 -3.79 11.58
N ILE A 74 -1.89 -3.29 12.50
CA ILE A 74 -3.22 -2.76 12.16
C ILE A 74 -3.10 -1.60 11.16
N GLY A 75 -2.13 -0.70 11.35
CA GLY A 75 -1.86 0.39 10.39
C GLY A 75 -1.53 -0.13 9.00
N LEU A 76 -0.63 -1.11 8.90
CA LEU A 76 -0.30 -1.77 7.63
C LEU A 76 -1.52 -2.41 6.96
N GLU A 77 -2.39 -3.06 7.73
CA GLU A 77 -3.62 -3.68 7.21
C GLU A 77 -4.59 -2.62 6.66
N VAL A 78 -4.69 -1.44 7.26
CA VAL A 78 -5.52 -0.34 6.73
C VAL A 78 -4.99 0.14 5.37
N GLU A 79 -3.69 0.39 5.24
CA GLU A 79 -3.12 0.88 3.97
C GLU A 79 -3.15 -0.19 2.87
N LEU A 80 -2.91 -1.46 3.23
CA LEU A 80 -3.09 -2.58 2.30
C LEU A 80 -4.54 -2.72 1.85
N GLU A 81 -5.53 -2.48 2.73
CA GLU A 81 -6.94 -2.51 2.32
C GLU A 81 -7.22 -1.46 1.24
N HIS A 82 -6.68 -0.25 1.41
CA HIS A 82 -6.80 0.81 0.41
C HIS A 82 -6.16 0.40 -0.92
N GLY A 83 -4.93 -0.10 -0.91
CA GLY A 83 -4.22 -0.53 -2.13
C GLY A 83 -4.85 -1.75 -2.83
N ILE A 84 -5.44 -2.68 -2.08
CA ILE A 84 -6.12 -3.86 -2.64
C ILE A 84 -7.49 -3.48 -3.22
N ARG A 85 -8.20 -2.55 -2.57
CA ARG A 85 -9.57 -2.16 -2.95
C ARG A 85 -9.60 -1.12 -4.07
N PHE A 86 -8.64 -0.21 -4.08
CA PHE A 86 -8.55 0.90 -5.01
C PHE A 86 -7.20 0.84 -5.73
N ALA A 87 -7.20 0.30 -6.96
CA ALA A 87 -5.97 0.13 -7.74
C ALA A 87 -5.22 1.45 -7.96
N GLU A 88 -5.96 2.56 -8.04
CA GLU A 88 -5.41 3.92 -8.14
C GLU A 88 -4.63 4.38 -6.90
N ALA A 89 -4.84 3.75 -5.74
CA ALA A 89 -4.12 4.04 -4.50
C ALA A 89 -2.85 3.17 -4.36
N ASN A 90 -2.73 2.08 -5.12
CA ASN A 90 -1.61 1.16 -5.03
C ASN A 90 -0.44 1.52 -5.96
N VAL A 91 0.07 2.73 -5.80
CA VAL A 91 1.16 3.25 -6.67
C VAL A 91 2.54 2.69 -6.29
N THR A 92 2.65 1.96 -5.17
CA THR A 92 3.88 1.34 -4.67
C THR A 92 3.89 -0.18 -4.83
N ASN A 93 2.85 -0.77 -5.44
CA ASN A 93 2.70 -2.23 -5.57
C ASN A 93 2.74 -2.98 -4.21
N ASN A 94 2.17 -2.38 -3.15
CA ASN A 94 2.21 -2.84 -1.76
C ASN A 94 3.64 -3.00 -1.21
N HIS A 95 4.53 -2.09 -1.55
CA HIS A 95 5.91 -2.14 -1.06
C HIS A 95 5.94 -2.10 0.49
N PRO A 96 6.51 -3.11 1.17
CA PRO A 96 6.32 -3.32 2.61
C PRO A 96 6.88 -2.20 3.51
N ILE A 97 7.79 -1.36 2.99
CA ILE A 97 8.37 -0.21 3.70
C ILE A 97 7.71 1.13 3.31
N LEU A 98 7.05 1.19 2.14
CA LEU A 98 6.58 2.46 1.55
C LEU A 98 5.05 2.57 1.49
N THR A 99 4.35 1.46 1.71
CA THR A 99 2.92 1.42 2.04
C THR A 99 2.72 1.95 3.45
#